data_AF-A0AA40P6E0-F1
#
_entry.id   AF-A0AA40P6E0-F1
#
_cell.length_a   1.000
_cell.length_b   1.000
_cell.length_c   1.000
_cell.angle_alpha   90.00
_cell.angle_beta   90.00
_cell.angle_gamma   90.00
#
_symmetry.space_group_name_H-M   'P 1'
#
loop_
_entity.id
_entity.type
_entity.pdbx_description
1 polymer ?
#
loop_
_entity_poly.entity_id
_entity_poly.type
_entity_poly.pdbx_seq_one_letter_code
_entity_poly.pdbx_strand_id
1 'polypeptide(L)'
;MEAKRQLDVLNRRLGEHRYLAGDTYTIADIAVWPWYGALVRNKVYSAAEFLSVHEYPNLIRWTEEIAARPAVIKGQKVNRTWGEEADQEPERHQASDLDK
;
A
#
# COMPACT_ATOMS: atom_id res chain seq x y z
N MET A 1 -8.23 -18.09 9.19
CA MET A 1 -7.82 -17.79 7.79
C MET A 1 -6.45 -17.14 7.82
N GLU A 2 -5.50 -17.62 7.02
CA GLU A 2 -4.11 -17.15 7.06
C GLU A 2 -3.96 -15.66 6.72
N ALA A 3 -4.71 -15.14 5.74
CA ALA A 3 -4.68 -13.71 5.39
C ALA A 3 -5.07 -12.80 6.58
N LYS A 4 -6.14 -13.14 7.32
CA LYS A 4 -6.53 -12.39 8.53
C LYS A 4 -5.47 -12.49 9.65
N ARG A 5 -4.76 -13.62 9.78
CA ARG A 5 -3.65 -13.76 10.73
C ARG A 5 -2.51 -12.80 10.37
N GLN A 6 -2.16 -12.69 9.09
CA GLN A 6 -1.13 -11.77 8.61
C GLN A 6 -1.54 -10.30 8.82
N LEU A 7 -2.79 -9.94 8.52
CA LEU A 7 -3.34 -8.61 8.81
C LEU A 7 -3.23 -8.26 10.30
N ASP A 8 -3.57 -9.21 11.18
CA ASP A 8 -3.48 -9.01 12.64
C ASP A 8 -2.04 -8.82 13.13
N VAL A 9 -1.08 -9.61 12.62
CA VAL A 9 0.35 -9.44 12.93
C VAL A 9 0.83 -8.04 12.55
N LEU A 10 0.50 -7.57 11.34
CA LEU A 10 0.88 -6.22 10.89
C LEU A 10 0.21 -5.15 11.73
N ASN A 11 -1.09 -5.26 11.99
CA ASN A 11 -1.85 -4.28 12.77
C ASN A 11 -1.33 -4.15 14.21
N ARG A 12 -0.94 -5.25 14.86
CA ARG A 12 -0.34 -5.24 16.19
C ARG A 12 1.03 -4.59 16.18
N ARG A 13 1.90 -4.98 15.23
CA ARG A 13 3.24 -4.37 15.07
C ARG A 13 3.15 -2.85 14.85
N LEU A 14 2.22 -2.43 14.02
CA LEU A 14 1.98 -1.02 13.70
C LEU A 14 1.26 -0.26 14.81
N GLY A 15 0.73 -0.94 15.83
CA GLY A 15 0.24 -0.33 17.05
C GLY A 15 1.36 0.12 18.00
N GLU A 16 2.53 -0.50 17.90
CA GLU A 16 3.70 -0.18 18.74
C GLU A 16 4.69 0.75 18.03
N HIS A 17 4.75 0.69 16.70
CA HIS A 17 5.67 1.49 15.90
C HIS A 17 4.97 2.16 14.72
N ARG A 18 5.51 3.29 14.29
CA ARG A 18 4.97 4.03 13.14
C ARG A 18 5.05 3.24 11.84
N TYR A 19 6.19 2.59 11.61
CA TYR A 19 6.52 1.76 10.46
C TYR A 19 6.93 0.35 10.90
N LEU A 20 7.06 -0.59 9.96
CA LEU A 20 7.26 -2.00 10.29
C LEU A 20 8.57 -2.25 11.05
N ALA A 21 9.64 -1.53 10.69
CA ALA A 21 10.96 -1.66 11.28
C ALA A 21 11.25 -0.68 12.43
N GLY A 22 10.28 0.16 12.82
CA GLY A 22 10.46 1.17 13.87
C GLY A 22 9.85 2.52 13.47
N ASP A 23 10.51 3.61 13.79
CA ASP A 23 9.95 4.97 13.61
C ASP A 23 10.27 5.59 12.25
N THR A 24 11.13 4.94 11.46
CA THR A 24 11.56 5.40 10.14
C THR A 24 11.04 4.50 9.04
N TYR A 25 10.64 5.09 7.92
CA TYR A 25 10.22 4.39 6.71
C TYR A 25 11.40 3.63 6.09
N THR A 26 11.22 2.34 5.78
CA THR A 26 12.29 1.48 5.24
C THR A 26 11.82 0.66 4.05
N ILE A 27 12.75 -0.11 3.47
CA ILE A 27 12.43 -1.12 2.46
C ILE A 27 11.46 -2.21 2.96
N ALA A 28 11.33 -2.43 4.27
CA ALA A 28 10.33 -3.35 4.80
C ALA A 28 8.91 -2.85 4.50
N ASP A 29 8.67 -1.55 4.66
CA ASP A 29 7.38 -0.93 4.32
C ASP A 29 7.14 -0.96 2.82
N ILE A 30 8.18 -0.68 2.01
CA ILE A 30 8.11 -0.76 0.54
C ILE A 30 7.75 -2.17 0.07
N ALA A 31 8.29 -3.21 0.70
CA ALA A 31 8.03 -4.60 0.32
C ALA A 31 6.61 -5.05 0.68
N VAL A 32 6.06 -4.59 1.80
CA VAL A 32 4.78 -5.05 2.34
C VAL A 32 3.61 -4.22 1.82
N TRP A 33 3.78 -2.92 1.63
CA TRP A 33 2.70 -1.99 1.31
C TRP A 33 1.97 -2.27 -0.02
N PRO A 34 2.65 -2.62 -1.13
CA PRO A 34 1.98 -2.95 -2.39
C PRO A 34 1.02 -4.15 -2.28
N TRP A 35 1.21 -5.03 -1.29
CA TRP A 35 0.32 -6.15 -1.01
C TRP A 35 -0.80 -5.74 -0.04
N TYR A 36 -0.45 -5.43 1.20
CA TYR A 36 -1.43 -5.24 2.26
C TYR A 36 -2.07 -3.86 2.24
N GLY A 37 -1.30 -2.82 1.89
CA GLY A 37 -1.85 -1.48 1.72
C GLY A 37 -2.82 -1.42 0.54
N ALA A 38 -2.48 -2.05 -0.59
CA ALA A 38 -3.39 -2.17 -1.73
C ALA A 38 -4.66 -2.96 -1.38
N LEU A 39 -4.53 -4.05 -0.62
CA LEU A 39 -5.66 -4.84 -0.13
C LEU A 39 -6.59 -4.01 0.77
N VAL A 40 -6.03 -3.29 1.74
CA VAL A 40 -6.78 -2.41 2.65
C VAL A 40 -7.52 -1.31 1.89
N ARG A 41 -6.89 -0.72 0.85
CA ARG A 41 -7.51 0.27 -0.04
C ARG A 41 -8.45 -0.34 -1.10
N ASN A 42 -8.74 -1.63 -0.99
CA ASN A 42 -9.57 -2.41 -1.91
C ASN A 42 -9.14 -2.31 -3.39
N LYS A 43 -7.84 -2.19 -3.64
CA LYS A 43 -7.26 -2.09 -5.00
C LYS A 43 -6.92 -3.45 -5.60
N VAL A 44 -7.01 -4.54 -4.83
CA VAL A 44 -6.77 -5.91 -5.27
C VAL A 44 -7.86 -6.84 -4.76
N TYR A 45 -8.27 -7.77 -5.62
CA TYR A 45 -9.19 -8.90 -5.34
C TYR A 45 -10.60 -8.55 -4.85
N SER A 46 -10.96 -7.26 -4.73
CA SER A 46 -12.23 -6.82 -4.13
C SER A 46 -12.50 -7.44 -2.75
N ALA A 47 -11.43 -7.70 -1.98
CA ALA A 47 -11.48 -8.54 -0.78
C ALA A 47 -11.54 -7.74 0.54
N ALA A 48 -11.55 -6.41 0.49
CA ALA A 48 -11.50 -5.57 1.70
C ALA A 48 -12.68 -5.84 2.66
N GLU A 49 -13.90 -5.93 2.12
CA GLU A 49 -15.10 -6.25 2.90
C GLU A 49 -15.04 -7.66 3.47
N PHE A 50 -14.73 -8.65 2.63
CA PHE A 50 -14.64 -10.06 3.02
C PHE A 50 -13.62 -10.32 4.15
N LEU A 51 -12.50 -9.59 4.16
CA LEU A 51 -11.46 -9.72 5.18
C LEU A 51 -11.69 -8.80 6.39
N SER A 52 -12.78 -8.02 6.42
CA SER A 52 -13.09 -7.02 7.45
C SER A 52 -11.94 -6.04 7.69
N VAL A 53 -11.36 -5.46 6.62
CA VAL A 53 -10.14 -4.64 6.78
C VAL A 53 -10.33 -3.42 7.70
N HIS A 54 -11.58 -2.97 7.86
CA HIS A 54 -11.96 -1.87 8.76
C HIS A 54 -11.67 -2.15 10.24
N GLU A 55 -11.44 -3.41 10.63
CA GLU A 55 -11.07 -3.83 12.00
C GLU A 55 -9.58 -3.58 12.34
N TYR A 56 -8.76 -3.13 11.38
CA TYR A 56 -7.31 -3.00 11.54
C TYR A 56 -6.85 -1.52 11.48
N PRO A 57 -7.13 -0.70 12.52
CA PRO A 57 -6.93 0.75 12.48
C PRO A 57 -5.46 1.17 12.31
N ASN A 58 -4.51 0.44 12.90
CA ASN A 58 -3.09 0.78 12.79
C ASN A 58 -2.56 0.48 11.39
N LEU A 59 -3.05 -0.61 10.80
CA LEU A 59 -2.74 -0.96 9.42
C LEU A 59 -3.35 0.05 8.44
N ILE A 60 -4.57 0.53 8.69
CA ILE A 60 -5.20 1.59 7.90
C ILE A 60 -4.37 2.89 7.98
N ARG A 61 -3.99 3.33 9.19
CA ARG A 61 -3.15 4.52 9.39
C ARG A 61 -1.84 4.42 8.58
N TRP A 62 -1.09 3.33 8.77
CA TRP A 62 0.15 3.08 8.03
C TRP A 62 -0.07 3.05 6.51
N THR A 63 -1.19 2.46 6.07
CA THR A 63 -1.54 2.38 4.65
C THR A 63 -1.72 3.77 4.04
N GLU A 64 -2.50 4.63 4.69
CA GLU A 64 -2.78 5.99 4.21
C GLU A 64 -1.57 6.93 4.33
N GLU A 65 -0.77 6.81 5.40
CA GLU A 65 0.48 7.57 5.54
C GLU A 65 1.45 7.30 4.37
N ILE A 66 1.59 6.04 3.97
CA ILE A 66 2.46 5.67 2.85
C ILE A 66 1.81 6.04 1.51
N ALA A 67 0.49 5.89 1.36
CA ALA A 67 -0.25 6.29 0.16
C ALA A 67 -0.05 7.78 -0.19
N ALA A 68 0.08 8.63 0.82
CA ALA A 68 0.27 10.07 0.66
C ALA A 68 1.69 10.46 0.19
N ARG A 69 2.65 9.53 0.15
CA ARG A 69 4.04 9.85 -0.23
C ARG A 69 4.12 10.13 -1.74
N PRO A 70 4.69 11.25 -2.18
CA PRO A 70 4.78 11.58 -3.62
C PRO A 70 5.46 10.49 -4.46
N ALA A 71 6.49 9.83 -3.91
CA ALA A 71 7.18 8.73 -4.59
C ALA A 71 6.32 7.46 -4.72
N VAL A 72 5.41 7.21 -3.78
CA VAL A 72 4.47 6.07 -3.85
C VAL A 72 3.41 6.36 -4.90
N ILE A 73 2.80 7.54 -4.89
CA ILE A 73 1.83 7.98 -5.90
C ILE A 73 2.42 7.84 -7.31
N LYS A 74 3.66 8.30 -7.50
CA LYS A 74 4.39 8.16 -8.77
C LYS A 74 4.72 6.70 -9.12
N GLY A 75 5.28 5.96 -8.17
CA GLY A 75 5.72 4.58 -8.37
C GLY A 75 4.58 3.61 -8.70
N GLN A 76 3.38 3.85 -8.17
CA GLN A 76 2.20 3.02 -8.44
C GLN A 76 1.74 3.07 -9.91
N LYS A 77 2.13 4.09 -10.67
CA LYS A 77 1.76 4.20 -12.09
C LYS A 77 2.64 3.35 -12.99
N VAL A 78 3.90 3.17 -12.61
CA VAL A 78 4.94 2.58 -13.46
C VAL A 78 4.67 1.10 -13.75
N ASN A 79 4.75 0.73 -15.02
CA ASN A 79 4.42 -0.58 -15.59
C ASN A 79 2.98 -1.07 -15.31
N ARG A 80 2.09 -0.16 -14.90
CA ARG A 80 0.70 -0.49 -14.65
C ARG A 80 -0.11 -0.34 -15.94
N THR A 81 -0.79 -1.41 -16.33
CA THR A 81 -1.60 -1.48 -17.57
C THR A 81 -3.09 -1.72 -17.29
N TRP A 82 -3.55 -1.39 -16.08
CA TRP A 82 -4.91 -1.64 -15.62
C TRP A 82 -5.35 -0.58 -14.59
N GLY A 83 -6.67 -0.41 -14.42
CA GLY A 83 -7.26 0.64 -13.58
C GLY A 83 -7.59 1.89 -14.38
N GLU A 84 -7.76 3.03 -13.72
CA GLU A 84 -7.99 4.32 -14.39
C GLU A 84 -6.78 4.73 -15.23
N GLU A 85 -7.01 5.29 -16.42
CA GLU A 85 -5.93 5.68 -17.35
C GLU A 85 -4.96 6.70 -16.72
N ALA A 86 -5.47 7.63 -15.91
CA ALA A 86 -4.66 8.63 -15.18
C ALA A 86 -3.67 8.01 -14.16
N ASP A 87 -3.91 6.75 -13.77
CA ASP A 87 -3.08 5.99 -12.83
C ASP A 87 -2.13 5.00 -13.55
N GLN A 88 -2.04 5.05 -14.88
CA GLN A 88 -1.24 4.13 -15.67
C GLN A 88 -0.03 4.82 -16.31
N GLU A 89 1.11 4.14 -16.26
CA GLU A 89 2.29 4.43 -17.05
C GLU A 89 2.92 3.10 -17.50
N PRO A 90 2.58 2.57 -18.70
CA PRO A 90 3.07 1.27 -19.14
C PRO A 90 4.60 1.17 -19.18
N GLU A 91 5.28 2.27 -19.49
CA GLU A 91 6.73 2.35 -19.56
C GLU A 91 7.23 3.70 -19.01
N ARG A 92 8.35 3.69 -18.29
CA ARG A 92 8.96 4.92 -17.76
C ARG A 92 10.43 4.94 -18.13
N HIS A 93 10.81 5.88 -18.99
CA HIS A 93 12.17 6.04 -19.54
C HIS A 93 12.85 7.31 -19.04
N GLN A 94 12.08 8.26 -18.52
CA GLN A 94 12.57 9.52 -17.96
C GLN A 94 11.65 10.04 -16.82
N ALA A 95 12.05 11.11 -16.15
CA ALA A 95 11.26 11.66 -15.02
C ALA A 95 9.94 12.28 -15.45
N SER A 96 9.93 12.96 -16.60
CA SER A 96 8.78 13.70 -17.13
C SER A 96 7.63 12.81 -17.64
N ASP A 97 7.87 11.50 -17.79
CA ASP A 97 6.80 10.57 -18.16
C ASP A 97 5.67 10.57 -17.11
N LEU A 98 5.99 10.88 -15.84
CA LEU A 98 5.04 10.90 -14.74
C LEU A 98 4.44 12.30 -14.44
N ASP A 99 4.62 13.28 -15.33
CA ASP A 99 4.13 14.65 -15.13
C ASP A 99 2.74 14.91 -15.74
N LYS A 100 2.15 13.90 -16.40
CA LYS A 100 0.78 13.91 -16.93
C LYS A 100 -0.28 13.65 -15.86
#